data_AF-A0A3A8K9R7-F1
#
_entry.id   AF-A0A3A8K9R7-F1
#
_cell.length_a   1.000
_cell.length_b   1.000
_cell.length_c   1.000
_cell.angle_alpha   90.00
_cell.angle_beta   90.00
_cell.angle_gamma   90.00
#
_symmetry.space_group_name_H-M   'P 1'
#
loop_
_entity.id
_entity.type
_entity.pdbx_description
1 polymer ?
#
loop_
_entity_poly.entity_id
_entity_poly.type
_entity_poly.pdbx_seq_one_letter_code
_entity_poly.pdbx_strand_id
1 'polypeptide(L)'
;MAPRLLLPTLLTMTSLLLTLPTPASAAADTEARKKLVACINKDITAANAEWKLSAGDLKKFTDIIDRELMKEPLAKKTPEEQTKAVTNIRNASHQEMPHLEASTIDKMITTLRVKSAHCSTLAK
;
A
#
# COMPACT_ATOMS: atom_id res chain seq x y z
N MET A 1 -32.39 -61.57 -40.05
CA MET A 1 -30.91 -61.51 -40.13
C MET A 1 -30.52 -60.04 -40.06
N ALA A 2 -29.93 -59.61 -38.95
CA ALA A 2 -29.54 -58.22 -38.71
C ALA A 2 -28.14 -57.93 -39.26
N PRO A 3 -27.80 -56.65 -39.46
CA PRO A 3 -26.50 -56.17 -39.01
C PRO A 3 -26.64 -54.98 -38.07
N ARG A 4 -25.94 -55.12 -36.94
CA ARG A 4 -25.74 -54.10 -35.90
C ARG A 4 -24.85 -53.00 -36.46
N LEU A 5 -25.33 -51.77 -36.50
CA LEU A 5 -24.48 -50.59 -36.71
C LEU A 5 -24.05 -50.06 -35.34
N LEU A 6 -22.73 -50.12 -35.15
CA LEU A 6 -21.99 -49.69 -33.98
C LEU A 6 -22.13 -48.17 -33.80
N LEU A 7 -22.66 -47.74 -32.65
CA LEU A 7 -22.55 -46.36 -32.19
C LEU A 7 -21.09 -46.10 -31.78
N PRO A 8 -20.42 -45.05 -32.29
CA PRO A 8 -19.22 -44.55 -31.67
C PRO A 8 -19.62 -43.58 -30.55
N THR A 9 -19.60 -44.04 -29.31
CA THR A 9 -19.59 -43.17 -28.12
C THR A 9 -18.30 -42.37 -28.09
N LEU A 10 -18.33 -41.16 -28.64
CA LEU A 10 -17.31 -40.14 -28.46
C LEU A 10 -17.43 -39.56 -27.04
N LEU A 11 -16.75 -40.20 -26.09
CA LEU A 11 -16.47 -39.65 -24.75
C LEU A 11 -15.44 -38.52 -24.91
N THR A 12 -15.91 -37.31 -25.23
CA THR A 12 -15.11 -36.10 -25.07
C THR A 12 -15.05 -35.76 -23.58
N MET A 13 -14.06 -36.31 -22.88
CA MET A 13 -13.65 -35.83 -21.56
C MET A 13 -13.01 -34.46 -21.73
N THR A 14 -13.84 -33.42 -21.80
CA THR A 14 -13.41 -32.02 -21.62
C THR A 14 -12.96 -31.88 -20.18
N SER A 15 -11.68 -32.19 -19.93
CA SER A 15 -10.98 -31.80 -18.73
C SER A 15 -10.92 -30.27 -18.71
N LEU A 16 -11.94 -29.66 -18.09
CA LEU A 16 -11.96 -28.24 -17.80
C LEU A 16 -10.88 -28.02 -16.73
N LEU A 17 -9.66 -27.72 -17.19
CA LEU A 17 -8.60 -27.16 -16.37
C LEU A 17 -9.18 -25.92 -15.69
N LEU A 18 -9.58 -26.05 -14.42
CA LEU A 18 -9.81 -24.92 -13.55
C LEU A 18 -8.47 -24.19 -13.44
N THR A 19 -8.27 -23.19 -14.30
CA THR A 19 -7.23 -22.19 -14.13
C THR A 19 -7.57 -21.42 -12.86
N LEU A 20 -7.08 -21.91 -11.72
CA LEU A 20 -7.15 -21.19 -10.46
C LEU A 20 -6.53 -19.80 -10.68
N PRO A 21 -7.24 -18.71 -10.36
CA PRO A 21 -6.66 -17.38 -10.44
C PRO A 21 -5.48 -17.31 -9.47
N THR A 22 -4.30 -17.03 -10.01
CA THR A 22 -3.04 -17.01 -9.26
C THR A 22 -3.03 -15.82 -8.28
N PRO A 23 -2.76 -16.04 -6.98
CA PRO A 23 -2.66 -14.97 -5.97
C PRO A 23 -1.43 -14.06 -6.12
N ALA A 24 -0.64 -14.23 -7.18
CA ALA A 24 0.62 -13.53 -7.41
C ALA A 24 0.47 -12.00 -7.41
N SER A 25 -0.68 -11.48 -7.84
CA SER A 25 -0.96 -10.04 -7.91
C SER A 25 -1.02 -9.36 -6.54
N ALA A 26 -1.60 -10.01 -5.53
CA ALA A 26 -1.73 -9.42 -4.18
C ALA A 26 -0.39 -9.41 -3.41
N ALA A 27 0.43 -10.44 -3.60
CA ALA A 27 1.75 -10.52 -2.98
C ALA A 27 2.71 -9.46 -3.54
N ALA A 28 2.71 -9.26 -4.87
CA ALA A 28 3.54 -8.25 -5.52
C ALA A 28 3.18 -6.81 -5.09
N ASP A 29 1.89 -6.49 -5.01
CA ASP A 29 1.41 -5.18 -4.52
C ASP A 29 1.81 -4.92 -3.06
N THR A 30 1.76 -5.95 -2.22
CA THR A 30 2.17 -5.85 -0.81
C THR A 30 3.67 -5.54 -0.67
N GLU A 31 4.53 -6.22 -1.43
CA GLU A 31 5.98 -5.98 -1.41
C GLU A 31 6.36 -4.60 -1.96
N ALA A 32 5.73 -4.16 -3.06
CA ALA A 32 5.92 -2.81 -3.58
C ALA A 32 5.55 -1.74 -2.53
N ARG A 33 4.49 -1.99 -1.75
CA ARG A 33 4.05 -1.11 -0.68
C ARG A 33 5.02 -1.04 0.49
N LYS A 34 5.56 -2.18 0.92
CA LYS A 34 6.61 -2.21 1.94
C LYS A 34 7.84 -1.41 1.50
N LYS A 35 8.24 -1.51 0.23
CA LYS A 35 9.36 -0.72 -0.32
C LYS A 35 9.06 0.78 -0.31
N LEU A 36 7.85 1.18 -0.70
CA LEU A 36 7.42 2.59 -0.65
C LEU A 36 7.47 3.12 0.79
N VAL A 37 6.88 2.40 1.73
CA VAL A 37 6.85 2.76 3.16
C VAL A 37 8.26 2.85 3.73
N ALA A 38 9.13 1.89 3.44
CA ALA A 38 10.53 1.91 3.88
C ALA A 38 11.30 3.13 3.34
N CYS A 39 11.09 3.49 2.07
CA CYS A 39 11.67 4.70 1.48
C CYS A 39 11.18 5.97 2.21
N ILE A 40 9.87 6.07 2.43
CA ILE A 40 9.27 7.23 3.12
C ILE A 40 9.80 7.33 4.55
N ASN A 41 9.83 6.24 5.31
CA ASN A 41 10.29 6.24 6.70
C ASN A 41 11.77 6.63 6.82
N LYS A 42 12.61 6.20 5.86
CA LYS A 42 14.00 6.64 5.79
C LYS A 42 14.09 8.16 5.62
N ASP A 43 13.34 8.71 4.66
CA ASP A 43 13.35 10.14 4.37
C ASP A 43 12.75 10.99 5.51
N ILE A 44 11.70 10.49 6.16
CA ILE A 44 11.07 11.12 7.34
C ILE A 44 12.00 11.10 8.55
N THR A 45 12.69 9.99 8.79
CA THR A 45 13.68 9.88 9.87
C THR A 45 14.81 10.88 9.67
N ALA A 46 15.30 11.03 8.44
CA ALA A 46 16.32 12.03 8.10
C ALA A 46 15.79 13.47 8.31
N ALA A 47 14.55 13.74 7.91
CA ALA A 47 13.91 15.04 8.07
C ALA A 47 13.63 15.40 9.55
N ASN A 48 13.66 14.44 10.48
CA ASN A 48 13.46 14.71 11.90
C ASN A 48 14.51 15.68 12.50
N ALA A 49 15.66 15.88 11.83
CA ALA A 49 16.61 16.93 12.22
C ALA A 49 15.97 18.34 12.25
N GLU A 50 14.93 18.58 11.45
CA GLU A 50 14.24 19.87 11.34
C GLU A 50 13.19 20.06 12.45
N TRP A 51 12.46 19.00 12.82
CA TRP A 51 11.38 19.06 13.82
C TRP A 51 11.85 18.73 15.23
N LYS A 52 12.96 18.00 15.33
CA LYS A 52 13.55 17.54 16.59
C LYS A 52 12.54 16.78 17.47
N LEU A 53 11.72 15.93 16.86
CA LEU A 53 10.80 15.09 17.61
C LEU A 53 11.60 14.18 18.55
N SER A 54 11.01 13.90 19.71
CA SER A 54 11.50 12.83 20.57
C SER A 54 11.51 11.50 19.82
N ALA A 55 12.35 10.55 20.24
CA ALA A 55 12.36 9.22 19.63
C ALA A 55 10.98 8.54 19.69
N GLY A 56 10.22 8.80 20.77
CA GLY A 56 8.86 8.29 20.92
C GLY A 56 7.88 8.90 19.91
N ASP A 57 7.94 10.21 19.70
CA ASP A 57 7.04 10.90 18.76
C ASP A 57 7.40 10.61 17.30
N LEU A 58 8.70 10.53 16.99
CA LEU A 58 9.14 10.09 15.66
C LEU A 58 8.63 8.68 15.37
N LYS A 59 8.75 7.76 16.34
CA LYS A 59 8.24 6.39 16.19
C LYS A 59 6.73 6.38 15.97
N LYS A 60 5.96 7.14 16.76
CA LYS A 60 4.50 7.25 16.57
C LYS A 60 4.18 7.75 15.17
N PHE A 61 4.86 8.79 14.68
CA PHE A 61 4.61 9.31 13.35
C PHE A 61 4.89 8.30 12.24
N THR A 62 6.01 7.56 12.32
CA THR A 62 6.29 6.48 11.36
C THR A 62 5.30 5.33 11.46
N ASP A 63 4.86 4.96 12.68
CA ASP A 63 3.84 3.92 12.86
C ASP A 63 2.49 4.33 12.23
N ILE A 64 2.11 5.60 12.31
CA ILE A 64 0.91 6.15 11.65
C ILE A 64 1.07 6.05 10.12
N ILE A 65 2.22 6.45 9.58
CA ILE A 65 2.51 6.36 8.14
C ILE A 65 2.36 4.91 7.66
N ASP A 66 2.99 3.96 8.35
CA ASP A 66 2.94 2.53 8.02
C ASP A 66 1.50 2.05 7.99
N ARG A 67 0.76 2.32 9.07
CA ARG A 67 -0.62 1.88 9.23
C ARG A 67 -1.53 2.45 8.16
N GLU A 68 -1.42 3.73 7.82
CA GLU A 68 -2.30 4.35 6.83
C GLU A 68 -1.93 3.96 5.40
N LEU A 69 -0.64 3.87 5.07
CA LEU A 69 -0.20 3.53 3.72
C LEU A 69 -0.44 2.05 3.40
N MET A 70 -0.40 1.16 4.40
CA MET A 70 -0.63 -0.27 4.25
C MET A 70 -2.12 -0.68 4.14
N LYS A 71 -3.08 0.26 4.27
CA LYS A 71 -4.52 -0.07 4.16
C LYS A 71 -5.00 -0.41 2.74
N GLU A 72 -4.56 0.33 1.73
CA GLU A 72 -5.11 0.23 0.36
C GLU A 72 -4.03 -0.09 -0.72
N PRO A 73 -4.31 -1.01 -1.68
CA PRO A 73 -3.41 -1.37 -2.79
C PRO A 73 -2.82 -0.18 -3.55
N LEU A 74 -1.53 -0.27 -3.90
CA LEU A 74 -0.84 0.80 -4.64
C LEU A 74 -1.42 0.99 -6.04
N ALA A 75 -1.81 -0.11 -6.69
CA ALA A 75 -2.35 -0.10 -8.05
C ALA A 75 -3.68 0.67 -8.19
N LYS A 76 -4.35 1.00 -7.08
CA LYS A 76 -5.65 1.67 -7.09
C LYS A 76 -5.59 3.17 -6.81
N LYS A 77 -4.45 3.69 -6.36
CA LYS A 77 -4.36 5.04 -5.78
C LYS A 77 -4.52 6.15 -6.81
N THR A 78 -5.76 6.53 -7.08
CA THR A 78 -6.10 7.81 -7.71
C THR A 78 -5.49 8.95 -6.89
N PRO A 79 -5.29 10.15 -7.47
CA PRO A 79 -4.86 11.32 -6.71
C PRO A 79 -5.72 11.61 -5.47
N GLU A 80 -7.01 11.27 -5.53
CA GLU A 80 -7.97 11.39 -4.42
C GLU A 80 -7.67 10.41 -3.29
N GLU A 81 -7.37 9.14 -3.60
CA GLU A 81 -6.98 8.13 -2.59
C GLU A 81 -5.63 8.46 -1.95
N GLN A 82 -4.69 9.02 -2.71
CA GLN A 82 -3.43 9.54 -2.15
C GLN A 82 -3.67 10.71 -1.20
N THR A 83 -4.57 11.62 -1.58
CA THR A 83 -4.98 12.76 -0.74
C THR A 83 -5.68 12.29 0.54
N LYS A 84 -6.51 11.25 0.45
CA LYS A 84 -7.18 10.61 1.59
C LYS A 84 -6.18 10.00 2.56
N ALA A 85 -5.19 9.24 2.07
CA ALA A 85 -4.16 8.65 2.92
C ALA A 85 -3.38 9.73 3.70
N VAL A 86 -2.97 10.81 3.03
CA VAL A 86 -2.27 11.93 3.70
C VAL A 86 -3.16 12.63 4.72
N THR A 87 -4.46 12.78 4.42
CA THR A 87 -5.44 13.38 5.34
C THR A 87 -5.63 12.52 6.58
N ASN A 88 -5.72 11.20 6.41
CA ASN A 88 -5.81 10.26 7.54
C ASN A 88 -4.56 10.32 8.42
N ILE A 89 -3.37 10.40 7.81
CA ILE A 89 -2.10 10.54 8.56
C ILE A 89 -2.09 11.84 9.37
N ARG A 90 -2.53 12.96 8.78
CA ARG A 90 -2.65 14.25 9.50
C ARG A 90 -3.58 14.14 10.70
N ASN A 91 -4.79 13.61 10.49
CA ASN A 91 -5.79 13.48 11.54
C ASN A 91 -5.30 12.58 12.68
N ALA A 92 -4.72 11.42 12.34
CA ALA A 92 -4.15 10.50 13.33
C ALA A 92 -2.99 11.15 14.09
N SER A 93 -2.15 11.96 13.42
CA SER A 93 -1.06 12.69 14.08
C SER A 93 -1.57 13.68 15.12
N HIS A 94 -2.62 14.44 14.82
CA HIS A 94 -3.26 15.33 15.80
C HIS A 94 -3.88 14.57 16.97
N GLN A 95 -4.40 13.38 16.74
CA GLN A 95 -5.03 12.56 17.79
C GLN A 95 -4.02 11.85 18.69
N GLU A 96 -2.94 11.29 18.13
CA GLU A 96 -1.98 10.43 18.85
C GLU A 96 -0.76 11.20 19.41
N MET A 97 -0.55 12.43 18.92
CA MET A 97 0.49 13.35 19.39
C MET A 97 -0.10 14.74 19.68
N PRO A 98 -1.12 14.86 20.55
CA PRO A 98 -1.83 16.12 20.80
C PRO A 98 -0.96 17.18 21.50
N HIS A 99 0.20 16.79 22.05
CA HIS A 99 1.17 17.69 22.65
C HIS A 99 2.02 18.43 21.63
N LEU A 100 2.02 18.00 20.36
CA LEU A 100 2.72 18.71 19.30
C LEU A 100 1.88 19.88 18.80
N GLU A 101 2.53 21.02 18.60
CA GLU A 101 1.91 22.17 17.95
C GLU A 101 1.36 21.79 16.57
N ALA A 102 0.17 22.28 16.24
CA ALA A 102 -0.47 22.00 14.95
C ALA A 102 0.43 22.39 13.77
N SER A 103 1.19 23.48 13.91
CA SER A 103 2.16 23.93 12.91
C SER A 103 3.31 22.95 12.67
N THR A 104 3.70 22.18 13.69
CA THR A 104 4.73 21.13 13.57
C THR A 104 4.17 19.95 12.79
N ILE A 105 2.96 19.51 13.13
CA ILE A 105 2.26 18.44 12.41
C ILE A 105 2.08 18.83 10.94
N ASP A 106 1.69 20.07 10.65
CA ASP A 106 1.50 20.54 9.27
C ASP A 106 2.80 20.55 8.45
N LYS A 107 3.94 20.87 9.08
CA LYS A 107 5.26 20.74 8.45
C LYS A 107 5.61 19.29 8.16
N MET A 108 5.39 18.38 9.12
CA MET A 108 5.62 16.95 8.95
C MET A 108 4.79 16.39 7.78
N ILE A 109 3.52 16.79 7.67
CA ILE A 109 2.63 16.38 6.57
C ILE A 109 3.07 16.97 5.22
N THR A 110 3.54 18.21 5.21
CA THR A 110 4.10 18.83 4.00
C THR A 110 5.32 18.07 3.50
N THR A 111 6.24 17.73 4.40
CA THR A 111 7.42 16.92 4.07
C THR A 111 7.02 15.53 3.62
N LEU A 112 6.06 14.87 4.29
CA LEU A 112 5.54 13.58 3.88
C LEU A 112 5.05 13.59 2.43
N ARG A 113 4.31 14.62 1.99
CA ARG A 113 3.87 14.74 0.59
C ARG A 113 5.03 14.77 -0.39
N VAL A 114 6.03 15.60 -0.11
CA VAL A 114 7.22 15.75 -0.97
C VAL A 114 8.01 14.45 -1.03
N LYS A 115 8.24 13.79 0.11
CA LYS A 115 8.99 12.54 0.18
C LYS A 115 8.23 11.36 -0.41
N SER A 116 6.92 11.31 -0.23
CA SER A 116 6.06 10.30 -0.87
C SER A 116 6.12 10.40 -2.40
N ALA A 117 6.11 11.62 -2.95
CA ALA A 117 6.28 11.83 -4.39
C ALA A 117 7.64 11.30 -4.87
N HIS A 118 8.74 11.63 -4.16
CA HIS A 118 10.08 11.12 -4.45
C HIS A 118 10.15 9.58 -4.38
N CYS A 119 9.57 8.95 -3.37
CA CYS A 119 9.60 7.49 -3.23
C CYS A 119 8.69 6.77 -4.23
N SER A 120 7.61 7.39 -4.68
CA SER A 120 6.69 6.81 -5.66
C SER A 120 7.28 6.66 -7.06
N THR A 121 8.29 7.47 -7.42
CA THR A 121 9.02 7.30 -8.69
C THR A 121 9.97 6.10 -8.65
N LEU A 122 10.40 5.68 -7.45
CA LEU A 122 11.26 4.51 -7.21
C LEU A 122 10.48 3.20 -7.09
N ALA A 123 9.16 3.28 -6.88
CA ALA A 123 8.27 2.12 -6.74
C ALA A 123 7.58 1.71 -8.06
N LYS A 124 7.84 2.44 -9.15
CA LYS A 124 7.34 2.14 -10.51
C LYS A 124 8.25 1.15 -11.24
#